data_AF-A0A2P9HKV2-F1
#
_entry.id   AF-A0A2P9HKV2-F1
#
_cell.length_a   1.000
_cell.length_b   1.000
_cell.length_c   1.000
_cell.angle_alpha   90.00
_cell.angle_beta   90.00
_cell.angle_gamma   90.00
#
_symmetry.space_group_name_H-M   'P 1'
#
loop_
_entity.id
_entity.type
_entity.pdbx_description
1 polymer ?
#
loop_
_entity_poly.entity_id
_entity_poly.type
_entity_poly.pdbx_seq_one_letter_code
_entity_poly.pdbx_strand_id
1 'polypeptide(L)'
;MLKSHVKDGYTRILLETHDGAGQIEMVDACVSIGATDKDIIKSADGYDTQRILRFDVRTMRGVDITDDVARSYEGPFDDDAPQWVKDLPNFHLIAADEADDERSYRSHVRACRSPSVYL
;
A
#
# COMPACT_ATOMS: atom_id res chain seq x y z
N MET A 1 4.28 -4.28 16.56
CA MET A 1 5.61 -3.87 16.07
C MET A 1 6.24 -5.02 15.29
N LEU A 2 6.03 -5.06 13.97
CA LEU A 2 6.79 -5.92 13.07
C LEU A 2 7.82 -5.04 12.38
N LYS A 3 9.08 -5.14 12.83
CA LYS A 3 10.21 -4.48 12.16
C LYS A 3 10.58 -5.31 10.93
N SER A 4 9.85 -5.08 9.85
CA SER A 4 10.26 -5.45 8.49
C SER A 4 11.47 -4.57 8.14
N HIS A 5 12.64 -5.07 8.49
CA HIS A 5 13.90 -4.49 8.04
C HIS A 5 14.52 -5.48 7.07
N VAL A 6 14.97 -4.98 5.92
CA VAL A 6 15.91 -5.72 5.07
C VAL A 6 17.23 -5.81 5.85
N LYS A 7 17.37 -6.83 6.69
CA LYS A 7 18.44 -6.88 7.71
C LYS A 7 19.81 -7.24 7.16
N ASP A 8 19.86 -7.93 6.02
CA ASP A 8 21.10 -8.49 5.48
C ASP A 8 21.25 -8.14 3.99
N GLY A 9 22.49 -7.92 3.53
CA GLY A 9 22.81 -7.60 2.13
C GLY A 9 22.51 -8.70 1.10
N TYR A 10 21.87 -9.78 1.53
CA TYR A 10 21.42 -10.90 0.70
C TYR A 10 19.91 -10.90 0.47
N THR A 11 19.17 -10.02 1.15
CA THR A 11 17.72 -9.87 0.97
C THR A 11 17.44 -8.71 0.04
N ARG A 12 16.61 -8.93 -0.96
CA ARG A 12 16.13 -7.92 -1.91
C ARG A 12 14.62 -7.81 -1.86
N ILE A 13 14.10 -6.66 -2.26
CA ILE A 13 12.66 -6.48 -2.46
C ILE A 13 12.41 -6.50 -3.96
N LEU A 14 11.60 -7.44 -4.40
CA LEU A 14 11.15 -7.54 -5.79
C LEU A 14 9.70 -7.08 -5.85
N LEU A 15 9.38 -6.33 -6.89
CA LEU A 15 8.04 -5.88 -7.22
C LEU A 15 7.57 -6.71 -8.40
N GLU A 16 6.47 -7.42 -8.22
CA GLU A 16 5.77 -8.09 -9.30
C GLU A 16 4.92 -7.03 -10.01
N THR A 17 5.22 -6.77 -11.28
CA THR A 17 4.55 -5.77 -12.12
C THR A 17 4.06 -6.43 -13.41
N HIS A 18 3.05 -5.86 -14.08
CA HIS A 18 2.73 -6.26 -15.44
C HIS A 18 3.40 -5.35 -16.47
N ASP A 19 3.91 -5.94 -17.54
CA ASP A 19 4.26 -5.17 -18.73
C ASP A 19 2.99 -4.71 -19.46
N GLY A 20 3.14 -3.78 -20.42
CA GLY A 20 2.03 -3.33 -21.26
C GLY A 20 1.39 -4.42 -22.14
N ALA A 21 1.95 -5.63 -22.17
CA ALA A 21 1.41 -6.81 -22.84
C ALA A 21 0.74 -7.80 -21.85
N GLY A 22 0.69 -7.49 -20.56
CA GLY A 22 0.10 -8.29 -19.51
C GLY A 22 0.99 -9.42 -18.98
N GLN A 23 2.26 -9.50 -19.37
CA GLN A 23 3.21 -10.46 -18.81
C GLN A 23 3.72 -10.00 -17.45
N ILE A 24 4.02 -10.96 -16.58
CA ILE A 24 4.58 -10.69 -15.26
C ILE A 24 6.07 -10.39 -15.40
N GLU A 25 6.48 -9.23 -14.90
CA GLU A 25 7.87 -8.82 -14.74
C GLU A 25 8.22 -8.68 -13.25
N MET A 26 9.48 -8.95 -12.93
CA MET A 26 10.01 -8.81 -11.58
C MET A 26 11.02 -7.68 -11.57
N VAL A 27 10.67 -6.58 -10.92
CA VAL A 27 11.51 -5.39 -10.81
C VAL A 27 12.22 -5.40 -9.45
N ASP A 28 13.54 -5.27 -9.46
CA ASP A 28 14.29 -5.05 -8.21
C ASP A 28 14.06 -3.60 -7.76
N ALA A 29 13.40 -3.42 -6.61
CA ALA A 29 13.09 -2.11 -6.05
C ALA A 29 14.34 -1.31 -5.66
N CYS A 30 15.53 -1.94 -5.65
CA CYS A 30 16.82 -1.34 -5.31
C CYS A 30 16.80 -0.56 -3.99
N VAL A 31 15.93 -0.96 -3.05
CA VAL A 31 15.82 -0.35 -1.73
C VAL A 31 17.09 -0.59 -0.93
N SER A 32 17.49 0.41 -0.14
CA SER A 32 18.69 0.34 0.68
C SER A 32 18.62 -0.77 1.73
N ILE A 33 19.77 -1.30 2.11
CA ILE A 33 19.87 -2.23 3.24
C ILE A 33 19.35 -1.51 4.50
N GLY A 34 18.46 -2.17 5.24
CA GLY A 34 17.77 -1.58 6.39
C GLY A 34 16.53 -0.75 6.06
N ALA A 35 16.10 -0.72 4.79
CA ALA A 35 14.87 -0.04 4.36
C ALA A 35 13.68 -0.40 5.23
N THR A 36 12.84 0.60 5.49
CA THR A 36 11.58 0.48 6.21
C THR A 36 10.44 0.16 5.26
N ASP A 37 9.28 -0.26 5.79
CA ASP A 37 8.09 -0.47 4.96
C ASP A 37 7.70 0.79 4.17
N LYS A 38 7.90 1.99 4.74
CA LYS A 38 7.64 3.25 4.05
C LYS A 38 8.52 3.44 2.81
N ASP A 39 9.78 3.02 2.88
CA ASP A 39 10.70 3.09 1.73
C ASP A 39 10.27 2.09 0.65
N ILE A 40 9.81 0.91 1.05
CA ILE A 40 9.29 -0.13 0.15
C ILE A 40 8.01 0.34 -0.55
N ILE A 41 7.07 0.91 0.20
CA ILE A 41 5.81 1.49 -0.34
C ILE A 41 6.15 2.57 -1.36
N LYS A 42 7.03 3.49 -1.01
CA LYS A 42 7.44 4.58 -1.91
C LYS A 42 8.03 4.05 -3.22
N SER A 43 8.82 2.98 -3.16
CA SER A 43 9.32 2.33 -4.37
C SER A 43 8.20 1.63 -5.14
N ALA A 44 7.30 0.92 -4.45
CA ALA A 44 6.18 0.21 -5.07
C ALA A 44 5.22 1.15 -5.81
N ASP A 45 4.92 2.32 -5.25
CA ASP A 45 4.05 3.35 -5.86
C ASP A 45 4.63 3.95 -7.15
N GLY A 46 5.94 3.82 -7.37
CA GLY A 46 6.60 4.24 -8.61
C GLY A 46 6.36 3.29 -9.79
N TYR A 47 5.76 2.12 -9.55
CA TYR A 47 5.50 1.08 -10.53
C TYR A 47 4.04 0.61 -10.44
N ASP A 48 3.55 -0.05 -11.49
CA ASP A 48 2.26 -0.74 -11.45
C ASP A 48 2.39 -2.08 -10.72
N THR A 49 2.76 -1.99 -9.44
CA THR A 49 3.05 -3.13 -8.58
C THR A 49 1.76 -3.85 -8.21
N GLN A 50 1.76 -5.17 -8.37
CA GLN A 50 0.70 -6.06 -7.87
C GLN A 50 1.09 -6.75 -6.57
N ARG A 51 2.34 -7.21 -6.46
CA ARG A 51 2.82 -7.92 -5.27
C ARG A 51 4.22 -7.48 -4.88
N ILE A 52 4.47 -7.48 -3.59
CA ILE A 52 5.76 -7.12 -3.01
C ILE A 52 6.38 -8.39 -2.40
N LEU A 53 7.50 -8.80 -2.95
CA LEU A 53 8.20 -10.02 -2.56
C LEU A 53 9.50 -9.70 -1.82
N ARG A 54 9.71 -10.35 -0.69
CA ARG A 54 11.02 -10.42 -0.04
C ARG A 54 11.79 -11.62 -0.60
N PHE A 55 12.81 -11.33 -1.40
CA PHE A 55 13.63 -12.35 -2.05
C PHE A 55 14.95 -12.56 -1.32
N ASP A 56 15.23 -13.80 -0.91
CA ASP A 56 16.53 -14.21 -0.37
C ASP A 56 17.38 -14.84 -1.48
N VAL A 57 18.46 -14.14 -1.83
CA VAL A 57 19.38 -14.53 -2.91
C VAL A 57 20.16 -15.80 -2.56
N ARG A 58 20.35 -16.13 -1.27
CA ARG A 58 21.11 -17.33 -0.87
C ARG A 58 20.30 -18.60 -1.07
N THR A 59 19.02 -18.52 -0.73
CA THR A 59 18.10 -19.67 -0.80
C THR A 59 17.30 -19.69 -2.09
N MET A 60 17.37 -18.62 -2.90
CA MET A 60 16.59 -18.43 -4.13
C MET A 60 15.08 -18.54 -3.88
N ARG A 61 14.62 -18.01 -2.75
CA ARG A 61 13.21 -18.06 -2.34
C ARG A 61 12.64 -16.65 -2.17
N GLY A 62 11.44 -16.45 -2.70
CA GLY A 62 10.63 -15.25 -2.48
C GLY A 62 9.51 -15.55 -1.47
N VAL A 63 9.26 -14.60 -0.57
CA VAL A 63 8.10 -14.60 0.33
C VAL A 63 7.27 -13.37 0.03
N ASP A 64 5.97 -13.56 -0.17
CA ASP A 64 5.03 -12.45 -0.32
C ASP A 64 4.90 -11.71 1.00
N ILE A 65 5.17 -10.41 0.97
CA ILE A 65 5.09 -9.50 2.12
C ILE A 65 4.08 -8.37 1.88
N THR A 66 3.25 -8.46 0.83
CA THR A 66 2.31 -7.41 0.42
C THR A 66 1.41 -7.00 1.59
N ASP A 67 0.80 -7.98 2.28
CA ASP A 67 -0.07 -7.74 3.44
C ASP A 67 0.67 -7.08 4.62
N ASP A 68 1.93 -7.46 4.85
CA ASP A 68 2.73 -6.91 5.94
C ASP A 68 3.10 -5.45 5.66
N VAL A 69 3.44 -5.13 4.41
CA VAL A 69 3.77 -3.78 3.95
C VAL A 69 2.52 -2.90 3.92
N ALA A 70 1.38 -3.44 3.47
CA ALA A 70 0.10 -2.75 3.42
C ALA A 70 -0.36 -2.19 4.78
N ARG A 71 0.00 -2.85 5.88
CA ARG A 71 -0.31 -2.34 7.24
C ARG A 71 0.36 -1.01 7.58
N SER A 72 1.40 -0.65 6.83
CA SER A 72 2.14 0.61 6.97
C SER A 72 1.75 1.65 5.90
N TYR A 73 0.77 1.34 5.04
CA TYR A 73 0.26 2.27 4.04
C TYR A 73 -0.60 3.35 4.71
N GLU A 74 -0.29 4.61 4.38
CA GLU A 74 -0.94 5.80 4.94
C GLU A 74 -1.63 6.63 3.83
N GLY A 75 -1.77 6.09 2.62
CA GLY A 75 -2.46 6.74 1.50
C GLY A 75 -3.98 6.49 1.51
N PRO A 76 -4.71 7.05 0.54
CA PRO A 76 -6.16 6.88 0.43
C PRO A 76 -6.52 5.45 0.04
N PHE A 77 -7.68 4.97 0.50
CA PHE A 77 -8.29 3.71 0.09
C PHE A 77 -9.48 3.95 -0.86
N ASP A 78 -9.19 4.49 -2.05
CA ASP A 78 -10.19 4.83 -3.07
C ASP A 78 -9.75 4.40 -4.49
N ASP A 79 -10.38 4.96 -5.52
CA ASP A 79 -10.06 4.68 -6.92
C ASP A 79 -8.64 5.13 -7.31
N ASP A 80 -8.00 6.01 -6.54
CA ASP A 80 -6.62 6.47 -6.77
C ASP A 80 -5.59 5.61 -6.03
N ALA A 81 -6.02 4.65 -5.21
CA ALA A 81 -5.12 3.74 -4.50
C ALA A 81 -4.31 2.87 -5.48
N PRO A 82 -3.04 2.53 -5.14
CA PRO A 82 -2.22 1.61 -5.93
C PRO A 82 -2.87 0.23 -6.10
N GLN A 83 -2.57 -0.47 -7.20
CA GLN A 83 -3.18 -1.77 -7.51
C GLN A 83 -2.91 -2.82 -6.43
N TRP A 84 -1.67 -2.92 -5.92
CA TRP A 84 -1.33 -3.82 -4.81
C TRP A 84 -2.09 -3.56 -3.51
N VAL A 85 -2.61 -2.33 -3.30
CA VAL A 85 -3.48 -2.00 -2.17
C VAL A 85 -4.93 -2.40 -2.46
N LYS A 86 -5.39 -2.17 -3.69
CA LYS A 86 -6.73 -2.57 -4.15
C LYS A 86 -6.95 -4.08 -4.12
N ASP A 87 -5.89 -4.84 -4.38
CA ASP A 87 -5.92 -6.30 -4.38
C ASP A 87 -5.91 -6.92 -2.97
N LEU A 88 -5.81 -6.11 -1.91
CA LEU A 88 -5.89 -6.60 -0.54
C LEU A 88 -7.29 -7.20 -0.26
N PRO A 89 -7.37 -8.34 0.45
CA PRO A 89 -8.65 -9.02 0.70
C PRO A 89 -9.73 -8.17 1.38
N ASN A 90 -9.30 -7.18 2.16
CA ASN A 90 -10.14 -6.30 2.95
C ASN A 90 -10.23 -4.87 2.38
N PHE A 91 -9.72 -4.60 1.19
CA PHE A 91 -9.69 -3.26 0.59
C PHE A 91 -11.09 -2.61 0.57
N HIS A 92 -12.09 -3.30 0.03
CA HIS A 92 -13.45 -2.75 -0.09
C HIS A 92 -14.11 -2.41 1.24
N LEU A 93 -13.75 -3.13 2.32
CA LEU A 93 -14.28 -2.83 3.66
C LEU A 93 -13.65 -1.54 4.20
N ILE A 94 -12.33 -1.41 4.06
CA ILE A 94 -11.59 -0.22 4.50
C ILE A 94 -12.05 1.02 3.70
N ALA A 95 -12.17 0.87 2.38
CA ALA A 95 -12.63 1.94 1.49
C ALA A 95 -14.05 2.41 1.82
N ALA A 96 -14.95 1.49 2.16
CA ALA A 96 -16.32 1.82 2.55
C ALA A 96 -16.38 2.56 3.88
N ASP A 97 -15.62 2.10 4.89
CA ASP A 97 -15.52 2.75 6.20
C ASP A 97 -14.97 4.18 6.07
N GLU A 98 -13.91 4.38 5.27
CA GLU A 98 -13.33 5.71 5.03
C GLU A 98 -14.32 6.66 4.31
N ALA A 99 -15.07 6.14 3.33
CA ALA A 99 -16.09 6.91 2.63
C ALA A 99 -17.28 7.31 3.53
N ASP A 100 -17.68 6.44 4.46
CA ASP A 100 -18.74 6.73 5.43
C ASP A 100 -18.28 7.76 6.47
N ASP A 101 -17.04 7.64 6.96
CA ASP A 101 -16.41 8.64 7.84
C ASP A 101 -16.31 10.00 7.16
N GLU A 102 -15.89 10.05 5.88
CA GLU A 102 -15.84 11.30 5.13
C GLU A 102 -17.24 11.92 4.96
N ARG A 103 -18.25 11.09 4.65
CA ARG A 103 -19.65 11.55 4.54
C ARG A 103 -20.16 12.11 5.85
N SER A 104 -19.84 11.45 6.96
CA SER A 104 -20.18 11.89 8.32
C SER A 104 -19.53 13.23 8.63
N TYR A 105 -18.23 13.37 8.37
CA TYR A 105 -17.50 14.63 8.56
C TYR A 105 -18.06 15.77 7.71
N ARG A 106 -18.32 15.53 6.42
CA ARG A 106 -18.93 16.53 5.52
C ARG A 106 -20.31 16.98 6.01
N SER A 107 -21.11 16.05 6.53
CA SER A 107 -22.43 16.35 7.11
C SER A 107 -22.31 17.19 8.37
N HIS A 108 -21.37 16.86 9.26
CA HIS A 108 -21.07 17.64 10.45
C HIS A 108 -20.61 19.07 10.11
N VAL A 109 -19.67 19.22 9.17
CA VAL A 109 -19.20 20.53 8.70
C VAL A 109 -20.35 21.36 8.12
N ARG A 110 -21.25 20.76 7.33
CA ARG A 110 -22.45 21.45 6.83
C ARG A 110 -23.35 21.88 7.98
N ALA A 111 -23.60 21.01 8.97
CA ALA A 111 -24.42 21.33 10.14
C ALA A 111 -23.81 22.48 10.96
N CYS A 112 -22.49 22.51 11.15
CA CYS A 112 -21.81 23.60 11.86
C CYS A 112 -21.78 24.92 11.07
N ARG A 113 -21.79 24.86 9.73
CA ARG A 113 -21.82 26.05 8.85
C ARG A 113 -23.22 26.60 8.61
N SER A 114 -24.25 25.82 8.86
CA SER A 114 -25.64 26.27 8.87
C SER A 114 -26.02 26.65 10.30
N PRO A 115 -25.93 27.93 10.72
CA PRO A 115 -26.55 28.32 11.97
C PRO A 115 -28.04 28.01 11.80
N SER A 116 -28.55 27.11 12.63
CA SER A 116 -29.98 26.90 12.78
C SER A 116 -30.59 28.26 13.13
N VAL A 117 -31.18 28.93 12.14
CA VAL A 117 -32.01 30.10 12.35
C VAL A 117 -33.29 29.58 13.01
N TYR A 118 -33.23 29.42 14.33
CA TYR A 118 -34.43 29.47 15.15
C TYR A 118 -34.79 30.95 15.28
N LEU A 119 -35.58 31.44 14.32
CA LEU A 119 -36.43 32.63 14.45
C LEU A 119 -37.88 32.16 14.55
#